data_AF-A0A0S7EN85-F1
#
_entry.id   AF-A0A0S7EN85-F1
#
_cell.length_a   1.000
_cell.length_b   1.000
_cell.length_c   1.000
_cell.angle_alpha   90.00
_cell.angle_beta   90.00
_cell.angle_gamma   90.00
#
_symmetry.space_group_name_H-M   'P 1'
#
loop_
_entity.id
_entity.type
_entity.pdbx_description
1 polymer ?
#
loop_
_entity_poly.entity_id
_entity_poly.type
_entity_poly.pdbx_seq_one_letter_code
_entity_poly.pdbx_strand_id
1 'polypeptide(L)'
;VSSQVSAQLCLSQVETLLSCCHSNGPLTCLPPVSGSNFSQLCAEALLKVLELMSRLRQQVKDMETSFYRMLQDQRTVTPLSLALTSHHRERVQTGLALLLEATPLPDFPALL
;
A
#
# COMPACT_ATOMS: atom_id res chain seq x y z
N VAL A 1 6.27 17.82 -10.33
CA VAL A 1 6.33 16.56 -9.54
C VAL A 1 6.80 15.40 -10.40
N SER A 2 6.15 15.09 -11.54
CA SER A 2 6.52 13.96 -12.42
C SER A 2 7.98 13.99 -12.93
N SER A 3 8.58 15.16 -13.13
CA SER A 3 10.00 15.29 -13.52
C SER A 3 11.01 15.06 -12.38
N GLN A 4 10.54 14.95 -11.13
CA GLN A 4 11.39 14.85 -9.94
C GLN A 4 11.22 13.52 -9.20
N VAL A 5 10.24 12.71 -9.58
CA VAL A 5 9.92 11.43 -8.94
C VAL A 5 10.17 10.31 -9.93
N SER A 6 10.94 9.30 -9.53
CA SER A 6 11.17 8.09 -10.31
C SER A 6 10.40 6.90 -9.74
N ALA A 7 10.10 5.91 -10.58
CA ALA A 7 9.49 4.66 -10.13
C ALA A 7 10.34 3.95 -9.07
N GLN A 8 11.68 3.97 -9.23
CA GLN A 8 12.62 3.36 -8.30
C GLN A 8 12.58 4.00 -6.91
N LEU A 9 12.39 5.32 -6.82
CA LEU A 9 12.24 6.01 -5.54
C LEU A 9 10.95 5.59 -4.84
N CYS A 10 9.83 5.53 -5.56
CA CYS A 10 8.56 5.09 -4.99
C CYS A 10 8.63 3.62 -4.55
N LEU A 11 9.24 2.75 -5.35
CA LEU A 11 9.46 1.34 -5.02
C LEU A 11 10.27 1.18 -3.73
N SER A 12 11.42 1.86 -3.61
CA SER A 12 12.26 1.73 -2.42
C SER A 12 11.57 2.25 -1.16
N GLN A 13 10.75 3.30 -1.29
CA GLN A 13 9.91 3.79 -0.20
C GLN A 13 8.84 2.76 0.21
N VAL A 14 8.14 2.17 -0.76
CA VAL A 14 7.15 1.12 -0.51
C VAL A 14 7.80 -0.07 0.19
N GLU A 15 8.92 -0.58 -0.31
CA GLU A 15 9.64 -1.72 0.28
C GLU A 15 10.09 -1.43 1.72
N THR A 16 10.59 -0.22 1.97
CA THR A 16 11.00 0.22 3.32
C THR A 16 9.80 0.25 4.25
N LEU A 17 8.69 0.87 3.82
CA LEU A 17 7.46 0.99 4.62
C LEU A 17 6.83 -0.37 4.92
N LEU A 18 6.79 -1.27 3.93
CA LEU A 18 6.34 -2.65 4.14
C LEU A 18 7.24 -3.36 5.17
N SER A 19 8.55 -3.23 5.06
CA SER A 19 9.49 -3.83 6.02
C SER A 19 9.29 -3.28 7.45
N CYS A 20 8.99 -1.99 7.59
CA CYS A 20 8.65 -1.37 8.87
C CYS A 20 7.31 -1.89 9.44
N CYS A 21 6.29 -2.12 8.59
CA CYS A 21 5.01 -2.69 9.01
C CYS A 21 5.16 -4.14 9.52
N HIS A 22 6.10 -4.91 8.97
CA HIS A 22 6.29 -6.34 9.23
C HIS A 22 7.34 -6.68 10.28
N SER A 23 8.01 -5.70 10.90
CA SER A 23 9.05 -5.96 11.91
C SER A 23 8.53 -6.56 13.23
N ASN A 24 7.23 -6.88 13.34
CA ASN A 24 6.63 -7.54 14.50
C ASN A 24 5.88 -8.84 14.09
N GLY A 25 6.62 -9.94 13.95
CA GLY A 25 6.13 -11.32 14.14
C GLY A 25 5.15 -11.92 13.11
N PRO A 26 5.10 -13.26 13.00
CA PRO A 26 4.28 -13.96 12.03
C PRO A 26 2.79 -14.00 12.46
N LEU A 27 1.91 -13.84 11.46
CA LEU A 27 0.57 -14.43 11.38
C LEU A 27 -0.20 -14.54 12.71
N THR A 28 -0.89 -13.48 13.12
CA THR A 28 -2.08 -13.65 13.96
C THR A 28 -3.22 -12.81 13.40
N CYS A 29 -4.33 -13.49 13.15
CA CYS A 29 -5.58 -12.99 12.59
C CYS A 29 -6.35 -12.09 13.59
N LEU A 30 -5.65 -11.18 14.25
CA LEU A 30 -6.24 -10.20 15.15
C LEU A 30 -5.95 -8.81 14.58
N PRO A 31 -6.96 -7.92 14.49
CA PRO A 31 -6.65 -6.51 14.29
C PRO A 31 -5.71 -6.12 15.43
N PRO A 32 -4.71 -5.27 15.22
CA PRO A 32 -4.00 -4.66 16.32
C PRO A 32 -5.01 -3.84 17.12
N VAL A 33 -5.68 -4.45 18.11
CA VAL A 33 -6.65 -3.79 19.00
C VAL A 33 -5.97 -2.67 19.81
N SER A 34 -4.64 -2.58 19.72
CA SER A 34 -3.86 -1.38 19.99
C SER A 34 -2.56 -1.42 19.18
N GLY A 35 -2.64 -1.40 17.85
CA GLY A 35 -1.45 -1.30 16.99
C GLY A 35 -0.66 -0.05 17.30
N SER A 36 0.63 -0.19 17.58
CA SER A 36 1.50 0.95 17.87
C SER A 36 1.28 2.04 16.81
N ASN A 37 1.18 3.30 17.24
CA ASN A 37 1.00 4.47 16.34
C ASN A 37 1.90 4.39 15.10
N PHE A 38 3.09 3.80 15.25
CA PHE A 38 4.04 3.56 14.17
C PHE A 38 3.52 2.67 13.03
N SER A 39 2.91 1.51 13.33
CA SER A 39 2.38 0.61 12.29
C SER A 39 1.28 1.26 11.45
N GLN A 40 0.42 2.05 12.10
CA GLN A 40 -0.64 2.81 11.43
C GLN A 40 -0.07 3.94 10.58
N LEU A 41 0.96 4.64 11.07
CA LEU A 41 1.67 5.67 10.30
C LEU A 41 2.38 5.08 9.08
N CYS A 42 3.02 3.91 9.21
CA CYS A 42 3.64 3.24 8.07
C CYS A 42 2.61 2.78 7.04
N ALA A 43 1.48 2.24 7.48
CA ALA A 43 0.38 1.87 6.58
C ALA A 43 -0.19 3.09 5.85
N GLU A 44 -0.38 4.22 6.55
CA GLU A 44 -0.84 5.47 5.93
C GLU A 44 0.17 6.02 4.92
N ALA A 45 1.44 6.08 5.28
CA ALA A 45 2.50 6.51 4.38
C ALA A 45 2.56 5.61 3.13
N LEU A 46 2.41 4.30 3.30
CA LEU A 46 2.37 3.34 2.19
C LEU A 46 1.23 3.64 1.23
N LEU A 47 0.01 3.83 1.74
CA LEU A 47 -1.17 4.14 0.93
C LEU A 47 -0.97 5.44 0.15
N LYS A 48 -0.34 6.45 0.77
CA LYS A 48 -0.04 7.73 0.11
C LYS A 48 1.00 7.58 -1.00
N VAL A 49 2.02 6.73 -0.82
CA VAL A 49 2.97 6.43 -1.90
C VAL A 49 2.28 5.67 -3.03
N LEU A 50 1.46 4.66 -2.73
CA LEU A 50 0.70 3.92 -3.76
C LEU A 50 -0.29 4.82 -4.51
N GLU A 51 -0.98 5.73 -3.80
CA GLU A 51 -1.85 6.74 -4.41
C GLU A 51 -1.06 7.67 -5.35
N LEU A 52 0.14 8.09 -4.93
CA LEU A 52 1.03 8.90 -5.76
C LEU A 52 1.46 8.12 -7.02
N MET A 53 1.86 6.85 -6.87
CA MET A 53 2.23 5.99 -8.00
C MET A 53 1.06 5.85 -8.99
N SER A 54 -0.15 5.61 -8.49
CA SER A 54 -1.38 5.53 -9.32
C SER A 54 -1.60 6.82 -10.13
N ARG A 55 -1.48 7.99 -9.48
CA ARG A 55 -1.64 9.30 -10.13
C ARG A 55 -0.55 9.61 -11.16
N LEU A 56 0.67 9.11 -10.96
CA LEU A 56 1.83 9.36 -11.82
C LEU A 56 2.09 8.25 -12.85
N ARG A 57 1.30 7.17 -12.85
CA ARG A 57 1.58 5.93 -13.62
C ARG A 57 1.82 6.15 -15.12
N GLN A 58 1.11 7.10 -15.72
CA GLN A 58 1.21 7.45 -17.15
C GLN A 58 2.29 8.49 -17.47
N GLN A 59 2.83 9.16 -16.44
CA GLN A 59 3.76 10.29 -16.61
C GLN A 59 5.21 9.92 -16.31
N VAL A 60 5.42 8.87 -15.50
CA VAL A 60 6.75 8.43 -15.08
C VAL A 60 7.03 7.06 -15.68
N LYS A 61 8.15 6.94 -16.38
CA LYS A 61 8.59 5.69 -16.98
C LYS A 61 8.65 4.56 -15.94
N ASP A 62 8.17 3.38 -16.31
CA ASP A 62 8.16 2.16 -15.50
C ASP A 62 7.29 2.23 -14.22
N MET A 63 6.60 3.36 -13.97
CA MET A 63 5.79 3.56 -12.77
C MET A 63 4.55 2.67 -12.76
N GLU A 64 3.87 2.53 -13.90
CA GLU A 64 2.68 1.67 -14.01
C GLU A 64 3.00 0.21 -13.68
N THR A 65 4.02 -0.37 -14.31
CA THR A 65 4.47 -1.74 -14.03
C THR A 65 4.90 -1.90 -12.57
N SER A 66 5.59 -0.91 -12.01
CA SER A 66 6.02 -0.90 -10.62
C SER A 66 4.84 -0.84 -9.64
N PHE A 67 3.83 -0.03 -9.95
CA PHE A 67 2.63 0.14 -9.15
C PHE A 67 1.85 -1.18 -9.03
N TYR A 68 1.57 -1.85 -10.16
CA TYR A 68 0.84 -3.12 -10.13
C TYR A 68 1.65 -4.23 -9.45
N ARG A 69 2.98 -4.28 -9.65
CA ARG A 69 3.85 -5.22 -8.92
C ARG A 69 3.73 -5.02 -7.40
N MET A 70 3.66 -3.78 -6.93
CA MET A 70 3.50 -3.52 -5.49
C MET A 70 2.11 -3.90 -4.98
N LEU A 71 1.05 -3.68 -5.75
CA LEU A 71 -0.30 -4.10 -5.38
C LEU A 71 -0.45 -5.64 -5.26
N GLN A 72 0.37 -6.40 -5.98
CA GLN A 72 0.41 -7.87 -5.87
C GLN A 72 1.20 -8.36 -4.65
N ASP A 73 1.96 -7.50 -3.97
CA ASP A 73 2.72 -7.89 -2.80
C ASP A 73 1.77 -8.21 -1.63
N GLN A 74 1.86 -9.43 -1.09
CA GLN A 74 1.01 -9.90 0.01
C GLN A 74 1.08 -9.02 1.26
N ARG A 75 2.19 -8.32 1.44
CA ARG A 75 2.41 -7.39 2.55
C ARG A 75 1.49 -6.17 2.48
N THR A 76 0.87 -5.89 1.34
CA THR A 76 -0.08 -4.78 1.17
C THR A 76 -1.45 -5.03 1.79
N VAL A 77 -1.80 -6.29 2.09
CA VAL A 77 -3.14 -6.64 2.59
C VAL A 77 -3.42 -6.03 3.96
N THR A 78 -2.45 -6.06 4.89
CA THR A 78 -2.63 -5.48 6.22
C THR A 78 -2.85 -3.96 6.15
N PRO A 79 -2.01 -3.16 5.45
CA PRO A 79 -2.26 -1.74 5.22
C PRO A 79 -3.61 -1.43 4.56
N LEU A 80 -4.02 -2.21 3.54
CA LEU A 80 -5.32 -2.04 2.90
C LEU A 80 -6.48 -2.33 3.86
N SER A 81 -6.37 -3.38 4.66
CA SER A 81 -7.38 -3.73 5.67
C SER A 81 -7.54 -2.59 6.68
N LEU A 82 -6.42 -2.04 7.19
CA LEU A 82 -6.43 -0.89 8.10
C LEU A 82 -7.06 0.37 7.47
N ALA A 83 -6.84 0.58 6.17
CA ALA A 83 -7.45 1.69 5.43
C ALA A 83 -8.97 1.54 5.36
N LEU A 84 -9.43 0.34 5.00
CA LEU A 84 -10.84 0.02 4.76
C LEU A 84 -11.66 0.00 6.05
N THR A 85 -11.05 -0.35 7.18
CA THR A 85 -11.70 -0.32 8.51
C THR A 85 -11.47 0.99 9.25
N SER A 86 -10.91 2.01 8.61
CA SER A 86 -10.63 3.30 9.27
C SER A 86 -11.90 4.12 9.52
N HIS A 87 -11.92 4.88 10.62
CA HIS A 87 -12.96 5.90 10.86
C HIS A 87 -12.80 7.12 9.94
N HIS A 88 -11.66 7.27 9.27
CA HIS A 88 -11.40 8.39 8.36
C HIS A 88 -11.84 8.05 6.94
N ARG A 89 -12.84 8.77 6.44
CA ARG A 89 -13.40 8.57 5.10
C ARG A 89 -12.34 8.62 3.99
N GLU A 90 -11.41 9.56 4.07
CA GLU A 90 -10.34 9.70 3.05
C GLU A 90 -9.51 8.41 2.94
N ARG A 91 -9.13 7.81 4.08
CA ARG A 91 -8.35 6.57 4.11
C ARG A 91 -9.13 5.41 3.50
N VAL A 92 -10.42 5.31 3.83
CA VAL A 92 -11.30 4.27 3.26
C VAL A 92 -11.42 4.45 1.74
N GLN A 93 -11.58 5.68 1.25
CA GLN A 93 -11.68 5.96 -0.19
C GLN A 93 -10.39 5.63 -0.93
N THR A 94 -9.22 6.03 -0.40
CA THR A 94 -7.93 5.66 -0.98
C THR A 94 -7.72 4.15 -0.97
N GLY A 95 -8.00 3.49 0.16
CA GLY A 95 -7.91 2.03 0.28
C GLY A 95 -8.82 1.30 -0.71
N LEU A 96 -10.06 1.75 -0.87
CA LEU A 96 -11.01 1.17 -1.81
C LEU A 96 -10.59 1.37 -3.27
N ALA A 97 -10.09 2.56 -3.63
CA ALA A 97 -9.59 2.82 -4.97
C ALA A 97 -8.41 1.90 -5.32
N LEU A 98 -7.46 1.74 -4.39
CA LEU A 98 -6.33 0.82 -4.56
C LEU A 98 -6.77 -0.64 -4.63
N LEU A 99 -7.74 -1.04 -3.81
CA LEU A 99 -8.30 -2.40 -3.83
C LEU A 99 -8.94 -2.73 -5.19
N LEU A 100 -9.69 -1.79 -5.76
CA LEU A 100 -10.32 -1.97 -7.07
C LEU A 100 -9.29 -2.12 -8.20
N GLU A 101 -8.15 -1.41 -8.11
CA GLU A 101 -7.03 -1.56 -9.04
C GLU A 101 -6.29 -2.91 -8.84
N ALA A 102 -6.24 -3.41 -7.60
CA ALA A 102 -5.51 -4.64 -7.26
C ALA A 102 -6.32 -5.93 -7.54
N THR A 103 -7.64 -5.91 -7.30
CA THR A 103 -8.53 -7.08 -7.43
C THR A 103 -8.44 -7.81 -8.79
N PRO A 104 -8.33 -7.14 -9.96
CA PRO A 104 -8.22 -7.82 -11.24
C PRO A 104 -6.82 -8.38 -11.54
N LEU A 105 -5.81 -8.08 -10.71
CA LEU A 105 -4.44 -8.53 -10.94
C LEU A 105 -4.33 -10.04 -10.70
N PRO A 106 -3.53 -10.76 -11.51
CA PRO A 106 -3.20 -12.15 -11.20
C PRO A 106 -2.48 -12.21 -9.85
N ASP A 107 -2.71 -13.30 -9.13
CA ASP A 107 -2.08 -13.58 -7.83
C ASP A 107 -2.36 -12.56 -6.72
N PHE A 108 -3.35 -11.67 -6.89
CA PHE A 108 -3.79 -10.80 -5.80
C PHE A 108 -4.35 -11.66 -4.66
N PRO A 109 -3.86 -11.48 -3.41
CA PRO A 109 -4.28 -12.28 -2.25
C PRO A 109 -5.66 -11.82 -1.75
N ALA A 110 -6.70 -12.11 -2.54
CA ALA A 110 -8.09 -11.76 -2.20
C ALA A 110 -8.61 -12.51 -0.97
N LEU A 111 -8.04 -13.67 -0.67
CA LEU A 111 -8.29 -14.47 0.53
C LEU A 111 -6.94 -14.72 1.20
N LEU A 112 -6.79 -14.28 2.45
CA LEU A 112 -5.67 -14.61 3.33
C LEU A 112 -6.07 -15.69 4.34
#